data_AF-A0A524AXB0-F1
#
_entry.id   AF-A0A524AXB0-F1
#
_cell.length_a   1.000
_cell.length_b   1.000
_cell.length_c   1.000
_cell.angle_alpha   90.00
_cell.angle_beta   90.00
_cell.angle_gamma   90.00
#
_symmetry.space_group_name_H-M   'P 1'
#
loop_
_entity.id
_entity.type
_entity.pdbx_description
1 polymer ?
#
loop_
_entity_poly.entity_id
_entity_poly.type
_entity_poly.pdbx_seq_one_letter_code
_entity_poly.pdbx_strand_id
1 'polypeptide(L)'
;MSQVYNFSAGPAMLPAQVTKLMQQELLEYGNAKASVMEISHRGADFMAMAQKSEQDLRDLMNIPENYKVLFLQGGASAQFSMVPINLLRGKTKANYAHTGHWSKKAIAEGQRYCDVNICTDSSGNKYTNIDDFSNWNIDADGAYLHYTPNETIAGLEFDYV
;
A
#
# COMPACT_ATOMS: atom_id res chain seq x y z
N MET A 1 22.86 17.18 18.90
CA MET A 1 22.47 15.76 18.78
C MET A 1 23.29 15.15 17.67
N SER A 2 23.86 13.96 17.87
CA SER A 2 24.52 13.21 16.79
C SER A 2 23.48 12.77 15.76
N GLN A 3 23.81 12.88 14.47
CA GLN A 3 22.96 12.37 13.40
C GLN A 3 23.06 10.83 13.40
N VAL A 4 21.94 10.15 13.69
CA VAL A 4 21.83 8.69 13.63
C VAL A 4 21.13 8.31 12.33
N TYR A 5 21.68 7.33 11.61
CA TYR A 5 21.05 6.78 10.41
C TYR A 5 20.33 5.48 10.78
N ASN A 6 19.02 5.44 10.57
CA ASN A 6 18.20 4.27 10.81
C ASN A 6 17.81 3.63 9.47
N PHE A 7 18.39 2.47 9.16
CA PHE A 7 18.16 1.69 7.94
C PHE A 7 17.04 0.64 8.09
N SER A 8 16.14 0.81 9.06
CA SER A 8 14.97 -0.06 9.24
C SER A 8 14.11 -0.13 7.97
N ALA A 9 13.79 -1.36 7.54
CA ALA A 9 12.90 -1.61 6.39
C ALA A 9 11.41 -1.36 6.71
N GLY A 10 11.05 -1.17 7.98
CA GLY A 10 9.67 -0.95 8.41
C GLY A 10 9.49 -1.15 9.93
N PRO A 11 9.00 -0.15 10.68
CA PRO A 11 8.73 1.23 10.25
C PRO A 11 10.00 1.96 9.80
N ALA A 12 9.87 2.79 8.75
CA ALA A 12 10.98 3.55 8.18
C ALA A 12 11.31 4.80 9.01
N MET A 13 12.50 5.35 8.83
CA MET A 13 12.91 6.61 9.45
C MET A 13 12.06 7.78 8.93
N LEU A 14 11.42 8.52 9.83
CA LEU A 14 10.68 9.74 9.48
C LEU A 14 11.60 10.95 9.27
N PRO A 15 11.25 11.89 8.38
CA PRO A 15 11.95 13.18 8.28
C PRO A 15 11.92 13.95 9.59
N ALA A 16 13.06 14.52 10.00
CA ALA A 16 13.18 15.21 11.29
C ALA A 16 12.25 16.43 11.43
N GLN A 17 11.86 17.08 10.32
CA GLN A 17 10.88 18.16 10.37
C GLN A 17 9.48 17.68 10.79
N VAL A 18 9.08 16.46 10.41
CA VAL A 18 7.76 15.90 10.74
C VAL A 18 7.69 15.59 12.23
N THR A 19 8.70 14.93 12.78
CA THR A 19 8.72 14.60 14.21
C THR A 19 8.80 15.83 15.11
N LYS A 20 9.51 16.89 14.68
CA LYS A 20 9.53 18.18 15.37
C LYS A 20 8.15 18.85 15.37
N LEU A 21 7.46 18.87 14.25
CA LEU A 21 6.11 19.45 14.17
C LEU A 21 5.13 18.67 15.04
N MET A 22 5.14 17.33 14.96
CA MET A 22 4.31 16.48 15.82
C MET A 22 4.56 16.75 17.31
N GLN A 23 5.82 16.94 17.71
CA GLN A 23 6.16 17.27 19.09
C GLN A 23 5.60 18.63 19.51
N GLN A 24 5.69 19.64 18.64
CA GLN A 24 5.21 21.00 18.91
C GLN A 24 3.68 21.05 19.06
N GLU A 25 2.96 20.29 18.23
CA GLU A 25 1.48 20.29 18.19
C GLU A 25 0.84 19.16 19.01
N LEU A 26 1.63 18.39 19.76
CA LEU A 26 1.13 17.18 20.44
C LEU A 26 0.00 17.49 21.43
N LEU A 27 0.17 18.57 22.21
CA LEU A 27 -0.79 18.98 23.24
C LEU A 27 -1.90 19.86 22.68
N GLU A 28 -1.62 20.60 21.62
CA GLU A 28 -2.57 21.50 20.98
C GLU A 28 -2.38 21.45 19.46
N TYR A 29 -3.34 20.84 18.77
CA TYR A 29 -3.35 20.76 17.31
C TYR A 29 -3.94 22.04 16.71
N GLY A 30 -3.13 22.83 16.00
CA GLY A 30 -3.57 24.08 15.40
C GLY A 30 -4.24 25.01 16.44
N ASN A 31 -5.54 25.27 16.26
CA ASN A 31 -6.34 26.10 17.17
C ASN A 31 -7.36 25.28 17.99
N ALA A 32 -7.24 23.95 17.99
CA ALA A 32 -8.24 23.04 18.57
C ALA A 32 -8.26 23.06 20.11
N LYS A 33 -7.24 23.65 20.76
CA LYS A 33 -7.05 23.67 22.23
C LYS A 33 -7.02 22.27 22.87
N ALA A 34 -6.75 21.26 22.06
CA ALA A 34 -6.69 19.85 22.45
C ALA A 34 -5.72 19.10 21.54
N SER A 35 -5.25 17.94 21.98
CA SER A 35 -4.42 17.07 21.17
C SER A 35 -5.19 16.55 19.95
N VAL A 36 -4.50 16.31 18.82
CA VAL A 36 -5.08 15.61 17.66
C VAL A 36 -5.64 14.22 18.03
N MET A 37 -5.14 13.62 19.12
CA MET A 37 -5.63 12.33 19.62
C MET A 37 -6.96 12.43 20.40
N GLU A 38 -7.37 13.64 20.79
CA GLU A 38 -8.55 13.89 21.64
C GLU A 38 -9.70 14.55 20.85
N ILE A 39 -9.43 15.11 19.68
CA ILE A 39 -10.44 15.72 18.84
C ILE A 39 -11.34 14.68 18.17
N SER A 40 -12.63 15.00 18.04
CA SER A 40 -13.60 14.14 17.36
C SER A 40 -13.27 14.00 15.88
N HIS A 41 -13.33 12.77 15.34
CA HIS A 41 -13.19 12.49 13.90
C HIS A 41 -14.29 13.15 13.03
N ARG A 42 -15.33 13.71 13.64
CA ARG A 42 -16.39 14.48 12.97
C ARG A 42 -16.29 15.98 13.22
N GLY A 43 -15.35 16.41 14.07
CA GLY A 43 -15.09 17.81 14.37
C GLY A 43 -14.47 18.54 13.20
N ALA A 44 -14.63 19.86 13.15
CA ALA A 44 -14.14 20.69 12.05
C ALA A 44 -12.62 20.57 11.85
N ASP A 45 -11.85 20.57 12.95
CA ASP A 45 -10.38 20.46 12.88
C ASP A 45 -9.92 19.14 12.29
N PHE A 46 -10.51 18.01 12.71
CA PHE A 46 -10.16 16.70 12.14
C PHE A 46 -10.60 16.57 10.68
N MET A 47 -11.80 17.03 10.34
CA MET A 47 -12.30 16.96 8.96
C MET A 47 -11.43 17.79 8.01
N ALA A 48 -10.99 18.97 8.44
CA ALA A 48 -10.05 19.78 7.68
C ALA A 48 -8.69 19.06 7.49
N MET A 49 -8.16 18.45 8.55
CA MET A 49 -6.93 17.64 8.48
C MET A 49 -7.07 16.45 7.52
N ALA A 50 -8.18 15.72 7.59
CA ALA A 50 -8.43 14.55 6.75
C ALA A 50 -8.58 14.93 5.27
N GLN A 51 -9.34 16.00 4.98
CA GLN A 51 -9.48 16.54 3.62
C GLN A 51 -8.14 17.02 3.07
N LYS A 52 -7.36 17.74 3.87
CA LYS A 52 -6.01 18.18 3.49
C LYS A 52 -5.10 16.99 3.22
N SER A 53 -5.14 15.94 4.05
CA SER A 53 -4.33 14.74 3.87
C SER A 53 -4.71 13.97 2.60
N GLU A 54 -5.99 13.89 2.25
CA GLU A 54 -6.43 13.35 0.96
C GLU A 54 -5.92 14.21 -0.20
N GLN A 55 -6.08 15.52 -0.13
CA GLN A 55 -5.67 16.43 -1.20
C GLN A 55 -4.15 16.41 -1.41
N ASP A 56 -3.37 16.46 -0.33
CA ASP A 56 -1.90 16.40 -0.40
C ASP A 56 -1.43 15.10 -1.09
N LEU A 57 -2.09 13.96 -0.82
CA LEU A 57 -1.78 12.70 -1.50
C LEU A 57 -2.17 12.74 -2.99
N ARG A 58 -3.33 13.34 -3.31
CA ARG A 58 -3.77 13.51 -4.70
C ARG A 58 -2.79 14.37 -5.49
N ASP A 59 -2.35 15.48 -4.92
CA ASP A 59 -1.41 16.40 -5.55
C ASP A 59 -0.02 15.76 -5.71
N LEU A 60 0.47 15.06 -4.67
CA LEU A 60 1.77 14.40 -4.69
C LEU A 60 1.86 13.30 -5.77
N MET A 61 0.80 12.50 -5.90
CA MET A 61 0.76 11.33 -6.79
C MET A 61 0.02 11.59 -8.10
N ASN A 62 -0.43 12.83 -8.36
CA ASN A 62 -1.27 13.21 -9.49
C ASN A 62 -2.51 12.30 -9.65
N ILE A 63 -3.22 12.01 -8.56
CA ILE A 63 -4.37 11.09 -8.56
C ILE A 63 -5.59 11.78 -9.21
N PRO A 64 -6.13 11.24 -10.32
CA PRO A 64 -7.26 11.86 -11.01
C PRO A 64 -8.59 11.72 -10.24
N GLU A 65 -9.56 12.58 -10.59
CA GLU A 65 -10.86 12.66 -9.89
C GLU A 65 -11.70 11.38 -9.98
N ASN A 66 -11.47 10.55 -10.99
CA ASN A 66 -12.15 9.26 -11.16
C ASN A 66 -11.61 8.15 -10.23
N TYR A 67 -10.64 8.44 -9.37
CA TYR A 67 -10.16 7.54 -8.30
C TYR A 67 -10.59 8.02 -6.92
N LYS A 68 -10.85 7.07 -6.02
CA LYS A 68 -11.15 7.31 -4.61
C LYS A 68 -9.92 7.02 -3.75
N VAL A 69 -9.65 7.89 -2.78
CA VAL A 69 -8.60 7.72 -1.76
C VAL A 69 -9.26 7.21 -0.48
N LEU A 70 -8.69 6.17 0.13
CA LEU A 70 -9.22 5.56 1.36
C LEU A 70 -8.09 5.46 2.39
N PHE A 71 -8.35 5.95 3.60
CA PHE A 71 -7.49 5.75 4.78
C PHE A 71 -8.06 4.60 5.62
N LEU A 72 -7.42 3.44 5.59
CA LEU A 72 -7.93 2.21 6.19
C LEU A 72 -6.97 1.63 7.24
N GLN A 73 -7.55 0.95 8.24
CA GLN A 73 -6.80 0.16 9.22
C GLN A 73 -6.51 -1.26 8.71
N GLY A 74 -5.72 -2.03 9.47
CA GLY A 74 -5.39 -3.44 9.18
C GLY A 74 -4.14 -3.64 8.32
N GLY A 75 -3.57 -2.56 7.78
CA GLY A 75 -2.36 -2.60 6.96
C GLY A 75 -2.56 -3.34 5.62
N ALA A 76 -1.47 -3.50 4.86
CA ALA A 76 -1.50 -4.19 3.57
C ALA A 76 -2.01 -5.64 3.69
N SER A 77 -1.69 -6.32 4.78
CA SER A 77 -2.13 -7.70 5.03
C SER A 77 -3.65 -7.86 5.03
N ALA A 78 -4.40 -6.91 5.62
CA ALA A 78 -5.86 -6.94 5.56
C ALA A 78 -6.38 -6.72 4.13
N GLN A 79 -5.67 -5.93 3.33
CA GLN A 79 -6.05 -5.65 1.95
C GLN A 79 -5.86 -6.87 1.03
N PHE A 80 -4.94 -7.77 1.34
CA PHE A 80 -4.78 -9.03 0.59
C PHE A 80 -6.07 -9.87 0.55
N SER A 81 -6.89 -9.80 1.61
CA SER A 81 -8.22 -10.44 1.63
C SER A 81 -9.33 -9.50 1.15
N MET A 82 -9.28 -8.19 1.45
CA MET A 82 -10.33 -7.25 1.02
C MET A 82 -10.41 -7.06 -0.49
N VAL A 83 -9.29 -7.09 -1.20
CA VAL A 83 -9.23 -6.96 -2.67
C VAL A 83 -10.06 -8.04 -3.38
N PRO A 84 -9.81 -9.36 -3.18
CA PRO A 84 -10.62 -10.38 -3.84
C PRO A 84 -12.10 -10.32 -3.42
N ILE A 85 -12.40 -10.07 -2.13
CA ILE A 85 -13.79 -9.96 -1.65
C ILE A 85 -14.59 -8.91 -2.43
N ASN A 86 -13.96 -7.79 -2.83
CA ASN A 86 -14.65 -6.69 -3.50
C ASN A 86 -14.52 -6.73 -5.03
N LEU A 87 -13.38 -7.14 -5.57
CA LEU A 87 -13.06 -6.99 -6.98
C LEU A 87 -13.40 -8.20 -7.86
N LEU A 88 -13.65 -9.38 -7.27
CA LEU A 88 -14.03 -10.57 -8.06
C LEU A 88 -15.34 -10.35 -8.84
N ARG A 89 -16.31 -9.63 -8.27
CA ARG A 89 -17.54 -9.19 -8.97
C ARG A 89 -18.24 -10.28 -9.80
N GLY A 90 -18.31 -11.51 -9.26
CA GLY A 90 -18.94 -12.67 -9.89
C GLY A 90 -18.01 -13.53 -10.76
N LYS A 91 -16.77 -13.10 -11.02
CA LYS A 91 -15.72 -13.95 -11.56
C LYS A 91 -15.15 -14.85 -10.46
N THR A 92 -14.58 -15.99 -10.86
CA THR A 92 -13.97 -16.97 -9.94
C THR A 92 -12.45 -16.98 -9.99
N LYS A 93 -11.82 -16.18 -10.87
CA LYS A 93 -10.38 -16.18 -11.11
C LYS A 93 -9.75 -14.80 -10.94
N ALA A 94 -8.48 -14.74 -10.57
CA ALA A 94 -7.65 -13.54 -10.60
C ALA A 94 -6.18 -13.86 -10.92
N ASN A 95 -5.47 -12.93 -11.56
CA ASN A 95 -4.06 -13.07 -11.93
C ASN A 95 -3.16 -12.50 -10.84
N TYR A 96 -2.05 -13.19 -10.55
CA TYR A 96 -1.04 -12.75 -9.58
C TYR A 96 0.37 -12.97 -10.13
N ALA A 97 1.23 -11.97 -9.97
CA ALA A 97 2.67 -12.09 -10.22
C ALA A 97 3.39 -12.52 -8.93
N HIS A 98 4.07 -13.67 -8.94
CA HIS A 98 4.83 -14.17 -7.80
C HIS A 98 6.30 -13.75 -7.89
N THR A 99 6.59 -12.55 -7.38
CA THR A 99 7.92 -11.93 -7.49
C THR A 99 8.70 -11.90 -6.18
N GLY A 100 8.14 -12.38 -5.07
CA GLY A 100 8.83 -12.39 -3.79
C GLY A 100 7.96 -12.78 -2.59
N HIS A 101 8.33 -12.27 -1.41
CA HIS A 101 7.71 -12.67 -0.14
C HIS A 101 6.32 -12.09 0.06
N TRP A 102 6.09 -10.84 -0.34
CA TRP A 102 4.81 -10.17 -0.14
C TRP A 102 3.77 -10.61 -1.16
N SER A 103 4.16 -10.78 -2.42
CA SER A 103 3.32 -11.39 -3.45
C SER A 103 2.89 -12.80 -3.05
N LYS A 104 3.78 -13.63 -2.48
CA LYS A 104 3.43 -14.94 -1.93
C LYS A 104 2.34 -14.88 -0.86
N LYS A 105 2.39 -13.89 0.03
CA LYS A 105 1.34 -13.68 1.06
C LYS A 105 0.02 -13.24 0.43
N ALA A 106 0.05 -12.34 -0.55
CA ALA A 106 -1.14 -11.91 -1.28
C ALA A 106 -1.80 -13.08 -2.05
N ILE A 107 -0.99 -13.95 -2.66
CA ILE A 107 -1.44 -15.18 -3.33
C ILE A 107 -2.13 -16.12 -2.33
N ALA A 108 -1.50 -16.38 -1.18
CA ALA A 108 -2.06 -17.26 -0.16
C ALA A 108 -3.42 -16.78 0.36
N GLU A 109 -3.60 -15.47 0.56
CA GLU A 109 -4.91 -14.93 0.91
C GLU A 109 -5.90 -14.97 -0.27
N GLY A 110 -5.47 -14.64 -1.49
CA GLY A 110 -6.32 -14.70 -2.69
C GLY A 110 -6.90 -16.09 -2.97
N GLN A 111 -6.11 -17.14 -2.75
CA GLN A 111 -6.52 -18.55 -2.90
C GLN A 111 -7.69 -18.95 -1.99
N ARG A 112 -7.97 -18.19 -0.94
CA ARG A 112 -9.12 -18.43 -0.05
C ARG A 112 -10.45 -17.98 -0.67
N TYR A 113 -10.41 -17.16 -1.72
CA TYR A 113 -11.57 -16.48 -2.30
C TYR A 113 -11.77 -16.77 -3.80
N CYS A 114 -10.70 -17.14 -4.52
CA CYS A 114 -10.75 -17.38 -5.96
C CYS A 114 -9.66 -18.36 -6.42
N ASP A 115 -9.82 -18.83 -7.66
CA ASP A 115 -8.82 -19.58 -8.40
C ASP A 115 -7.71 -18.60 -8.85
N VAL A 116 -6.56 -18.65 -8.16
CA VAL A 116 -5.41 -17.79 -8.48
C VAL A 116 -4.63 -18.35 -9.66
N ASN A 117 -4.54 -17.57 -10.74
CA ASN A 117 -3.60 -17.81 -11.84
C ASN A 117 -2.27 -17.08 -11.54
N ILE A 118 -1.19 -17.85 -11.39
CA ILE A 118 0.17 -17.28 -11.26
C ILE A 118 0.68 -16.97 -12.67
N CYS A 119 0.61 -15.70 -13.08
CA CYS A 119 0.93 -15.29 -14.46
C CYS A 119 2.44 -15.16 -14.73
N THR A 120 3.25 -15.04 -13.68
CA THR A 120 4.72 -15.07 -13.69
C THR A 120 5.22 -15.54 -12.32
N ASP A 121 6.36 -16.24 -12.28
CA ASP A 121 6.93 -16.77 -11.03
C ASP A 121 8.48 -16.67 -11.01
N SER A 122 9.00 -15.76 -10.20
CA SER A 122 10.45 -15.53 -10.02
C SER A 122 11.08 -16.44 -8.96
N SER A 123 10.34 -17.36 -8.33
CA SER A 123 10.91 -18.24 -7.29
C SER A 123 12.01 -19.16 -7.82
N GLY A 124 11.93 -19.58 -9.09
CA GLY A 124 12.94 -20.41 -9.75
C GLY A 124 14.31 -19.72 -9.87
N ASN A 125 14.33 -18.38 -10.00
CA ASN A 125 15.54 -17.57 -10.04
C ASN A 125 15.91 -16.97 -8.67
N LYS A 126 15.22 -17.38 -7.59
CA LYS A 126 15.38 -16.84 -6.23
C LYS A 126 15.09 -15.33 -6.12
N TYR A 127 14.12 -14.83 -6.87
CA TYR A 127 13.68 -13.42 -6.86
C TYR A 127 14.79 -12.43 -7.24
N THR A 128 15.61 -12.78 -8.23
CA THR A 128 16.71 -11.94 -8.74
C THR A 128 16.36 -11.19 -10.02
N ASN A 129 15.36 -11.66 -10.76
CA ASN A 129 14.80 -10.97 -11.92
C ASN A 129 13.30 -11.28 -12.10
N ILE A 130 12.65 -10.48 -12.94
CA ILE A 130 11.26 -10.65 -13.35
C ILE A 130 11.26 -10.86 -14.86
N ASP A 131 10.49 -11.84 -15.34
CA ASP A 131 10.30 -12.03 -16.78
C ASP A 131 9.67 -10.80 -17.43
N ASP A 132 10.03 -10.53 -18.69
CA ASP A 132 9.39 -9.48 -19.48
C ASP A 132 7.86 -9.65 -19.48
N PHE A 133 7.13 -8.54 -19.35
CA PHE A 133 5.67 -8.54 -19.28
C PHE A 133 5.02 -9.23 -20.48
N SER A 134 5.64 -9.20 -21.67
CA SER A 134 5.14 -9.91 -22.86
C SER A 134 5.07 -11.42 -22.70
N ASN A 135 5.85 -11.98 -21.75
CA ASN A 135 5.93 -13.42 -21.51
C ASN A 135 4.98 -13.89 -20.40
N TRP A 136 4.23 -12.97 -19.78
CA TRP A 136 3.32 -13.32 -18.69
C TRP A 136 2.10 -14.07 -19.22
N ASN A 137 1.77 -15.18 -18.57
CA ASN A 137 0.58 -15.97 -18.89
C ASN A 137 -0.66 -15.38 -18.18
N ILE A 138 -1.12 -14.22 -18.67
CA ILE A 138 -2.28 -13.52 -18.11
C ILE A 138 -3.58 -14.18 -18.62
N ASP A 139 -4.42 -14.63 -17.69
CA ASP A 139 -5.76 -15.13 -18.01
C ASP A 139 -6.71 -13.94 -18.19
N ALA A 140 -7.24 -13.76 -19.41
CA ALA A 140 -8.19 -12.70 -19.76
C ALA A 140 -9.52 -12.81 -19.00
N ASP A 141 -9.88 -14.01 -18.52
CA ASP A 141 -11.06 -14.21 -17.69
C ASP A 141 -10.85 -13.77 -16.24
N GLY A 142 -9.61 -13.49 -15.82
CA GLY A 142 -9.28 -12.99 -14.49
C GLY A 142 -9.96 -11.65 -14.15
N ALA A 143 -10.33 -11.47 -12.89
CA ALA A 143 -10.99 -10.24 -12.42
C ALA A 143 -10.04 -9.04 -12.35
N TYR A 144 -8.79 -9.29 -11.97
CA TYR A 144 -7.72 -8.30 -11.87
C TYR A 144 -6.36 -8.98 -12.03
N LEU A 145 -5.31 -8.16 -12.14
CA LEU A 145 -3.92 -8.58 -12.00
C LEU A 145 -3.34 -7.90 -10.75
N HIS A 146 -2.80 -8.71 -9.84
CA HIS A 146 -2.10 -8.24 -8.65
C HIS A 146 -0.60 -8.43 -8.84
N TYR A 147 0.17 -7.37 -8.57
CA TYR A 147 1.62 -7.41 -8.52
C TYR A 147 2.13 -6.63 -7.31
N THR A 148 3.35 -6.94 -6.87
CA THR A 148 4.02 -6.21 -5.79
C THR A 148 5.12 -5.34 -6.41
N PRO A 149 4.96 -4.01 -6.47
CA PRO A 149 5.89 -3.14 -7.21
C PRO A 149 7.33 -3.19 -6.68
N ASN A 150 7.50 -3.38 -5.37
CA ASN A 150 8.80 -3.53 -4.73
C ASN A 150 8.73 -4.62 -3.63
N GLU A 151 9.53 -5.66 -3.78
CA GLU A 151 9.68 -6.77 -2.83
C GLU A 151 10.80 -6.49 -1.84
N THR A 152 10.44 -5.95 -0.68
CA THR A 152 11.41 -5.38 0.29
C THR A 152 12.40 -6.39 0.88
N ILE A 153 12.10 -7.68 0.88
CA ILE A 153 12.99 -8.72 1.44
C ILE A 153 14.06 -9.13 0.42
N ALA A 154 13.68 -9.26 -0.85
CA ALA A 154 14.60 -9.69 -1.91
C ALA A 154 15.34 -8.51 -2.57
N GLY A 155 14.82 -7.29 -2.43
CA GLY A 155 15.35 -6.11 -3.12
C GLY A 155 15.05 -6.16 -4.62
N LEU A 156 13.86 -6.65 -4.99
CA LEU A 156 13.41 -6.75 -6.38
C LEU A 156 12.29 -5.75 -6.65
N GLU A 157 12.49 -4.89 -7.65
CA GLU A 157 11.58 -3.80 -8.02
C GLU A 157 11.35 -3.81 -9.53
N PHE A 158 10.16 -3.36 -9.96
CA PHE A 158 9.86 -3.14 -11.36
C PHE A 158 10.48 -1.82 -11.85
N ASP A 159 11.04 -1.80 -13.05
CA ASP A 159 11.81 -0.67 -13.60
C ASP A 159 10.97 0.50 -14.15
N TYR A 160 9.64 0.36 -14.10
CA TYR A 160 8.67 1.33 -14.61
C TYR A 160 7.76 1.93 -13.52
N VAL A 161 8.12 1.75 -12.24
CA VAL A 161 7.40 2.31 -11.08
C VAL A 161 7.71 3.79 -10.89
#